data_AF-A0A918JRX4-F1
#
_entry.id   AF-A0A918JRX4-F1
#
_cell.length_a   1.000
_cell.length_b   1.000
_cell.length_c   1.000
_cell.angle_alpha   90.00
_cell.angle_beta   90.00
_cell.angle_gamma   90.00
#
_symmetry.space_group_name_H-M   'P 1'
#
loop_
_entity.id
_entity.type
_entity.pdbx_description
1 polymer ?
#
loop_
_entity_poly.entity_id
_entity_poly.type
_entity_poly.pdbx_seq_one_letter_code
_entity_poly.pdbx_strand_id
1 'polypeptide(L)'
;MKKMIVIISVVVLFCFLFLDRCSIINITTADIFRPKAYKRFTSLKDSVASDKYVITPISSAFPILFDSIKSEFYLRNGKGLTKIDREGNVIITNSLHQEEYSSTANFANFIPYVFVKNGVYDFSGNEMRYHTFSEIINSNNEVKDEDFKTEFEKSYKEAELVVYETDQNIDLECQCYPMYFKINTQWKLIFSQKGEYRFTHLSNNLEAKDTIGQIDFEKFPAKFTNKKLIVLKDDKHKRYTIESPGMTRNTDEYFDTYYTQILKEKSFNYHSENTLKVLSYKKEKYYHTGGYWDFPDWVTPSFEVTAFFELTYNEEKLFFKENAIKYYSKSNIDKGIFLYELPEHERHKSKVAFFYYEGGSNYYNPQTGETESGANGLYIIKPKSKK
;
A
#
# COMPACT_ATOMS: atom_id res chain seq x y z
N MET A 1 -39.53 -16.44 47.93
CA MET A 1 -38.19 -17.06 47.75
C MET A 1 -37.80 -17.25 46.28
N LYS A 2 -38.53 -18.02 45.45
CA LYS A 2 -38.17 -18.25 44.04
C LYS A 2 -37.96 -16.96 43.22
N LYS A 3 -38.87 -15.97 43.34
CA LYS A 3 -38.74 -14.65 42.66
C LYS A 3 -37.50 -13.87 43.09
N MET A 4 -37.14 -13.92 44.37
CA MET A 4 -35.97 -13.21 44.92
C MET A 4 -34.66 -13.83 44.43
N ILE A 5 -34.59 -15.16 44.35
CA ILE A 5 -33.43 -15.86 43.78
C ILE A 5 -33.24 -15.51 42.30
N VAL A 6 -34.33 -15.47 41.52
CA VAL A 6 -34.27 -15.07 40.11
C VAL A 6 -33.75 -13.64 39.96
N ILE A 7 -34.23 -12.70 40.77
CA ILE A 7 -33.77 -11.31 40.74
C ILE A 7 -32.28 -11.23 41.06
N ILE A 8 -31.82 -11.92 42.12
CA ILE A 8 -30.39 -11.93 42.51
C ILE A 8 -29.54 -12.50 41.37
N SER A 9 -29.94 -13.63 40.78
CA SER A 9 -29.20 -14.23 39.66
C SER A 9 -29.10 -13.29 38.46
N VAL A 10 -30.18 -12.57 38.14
CA VAL A 10 -30.21 -11.58 37.05
C VAL A 10 -29.27 -10.41 37.36
N VAL A 11 -29.31 -9.87 38.59
CA VAL A 11 -28.41 -8.77 39.01
C VAL A 11 -26.95 -9.19 38.92
N VAL A 12 -26.61 -10.38 39.43
CA VAL A 12 -25.24 -10.93 39.36
C VAL A 12 -24.79 -11.07 37.91
N LEU A 13 -25.64 -11.61 37.03
CA LEU A 13 -25.35 -11.72 35.60
C LEU A 13 -25.11 -10.35 34.96
N PHE A 14 -25.94 -9.35 35.27
CA PHE A 14 -25.74 -7.97 34.80
C PHE A 14 -24.43 -7.37 35.30
N CYS A 15 -24.05 -7.59 36.57
CA CYS A 15 -22.76 -7.14 37.09
C CYS A 15 -21.59 -7.80 36.35
N PHE A 16 -21.66 -9.11 36.06
CA PHE A 16 -20.64 -9.80 35.28
C PHE A 16 -20.53 -9.25 33.85
N LEU A 17 -21.66 -9.04 33.18
CA LEU A 17 -21.68 -8.46 31.83
C LEU A 17 -21.16 -7.02 31.82
N PHE A 18 -21.51 -6.22 32.84
CA PHE A 18 -21.02 -4.85 32.97
C PHE A 18 -19.51 -4.82 33.20
N LEU A 19 -18.98 -5.65 34.10
CA LEU A 19 -17.54 -5.75 34.32
C LEU A 19 -16.83 -6.23 33.05
N ASP A 20 -17.36 -7.25 32.38
CA ASP A 20 -16.75 -7.76 31.15
C ASP A 20 -16.80 -6.76 29.99
N ARG A 21 -17.84 -5.92 29.87
CA ARG A 21 -17.98 -4.96 28.76
C ARG A 21 -17.32 -3.62 29.04
N CYS A 22 -17.43 -3.12 30.26
CA CYS A 22 -17.02 -1.77 30.63
C CYS A 22 -15.67 -1.70 31.32
N SER A 23 -15.03 -2.84 31.63
CA SER A 23 -13.69 -2.87 32.22
C SER A 23 -12.67 -3.66 31.39
N ILE A 24 -11.41 -3.54 31.78
CA ILE A 24 -10.29 -4.34 31.25
C ILE A 24 -10.28 -5.78 31.75
N ILE A 25 -11.18 -6.15 32.69
CA ILE A 25 -11.29 -7.51 33.21
C ILE A 25 -11.79 -8.42 32.10
N ASN A 26 -10.98 -9.43 31.78
CA ASN A 26 -11.28 -10.45 30.78
C ASN A 26 -12.07 -11.59 31.43
N ILE A 27 -13.41 -11.50 31.47
CA ILE A 27 -14.24 -12.57 32.04
C ILE A 27 -14.62 -13.57 30.94
N THR A 28 -15.17 -13.08 29.83
CA THR A 28 -15.54 -13.91 28.68
C THR A 28 -14.34 -14.27 27.79
N THR A 29 -13.25 -13.54 27.94
CA THR A 29 -12.00 -13.67 27.18
C THR A 29 -10.83 -14.19 28.02
N ALA A 30 -11.10 -14.70 29.22
CA ALA A 30 -10.09 -15.18 30.15
C ALA A 30 -9.23 -16.31 29.55
N ASP A 31 -7.95 -16.34 29.92
CA ASP A 31 -6.97 -17.35 29.47
C ASP A 31 -7.39 -18.79 29.73
N ILE A 32 -8.16 -19.03 30.78
CA ILE A 32 -8.66 -20.36 31.16
C ILE A 32 -9.61 -20.96 30.10
N PHE A 33 -10.32 -20.12 29.35
CA PHE A 33 -11.24 -20.55 28.30
C PHE A 33 -10.55 -20.66 26.93
N ARG A 34 -9.28 -20.29 26.83
CA ARG A 34 -8.54 -20.29 25.55
C ARG A 34 -7.79 -21.61 25.35
N PRO A 35 -7.75 -22.16 24.12
CA PRO A 35 -6.97 -23.36 23.83
C PRO A 35 -5.49 -23.14 24.17
N LYS A 36 -4.85 -24.13 24.81
CA LYS A 36 -3.41 -24.08 25.15
C LYS A 36 -2.52 -23.81 23.93
N ALA A 37 -2.95 -24.19 22.73
CA ALA A 37 -2.26 -23.93 21.47
C ALA A 37 -2.01 -22.45 21.21
N TYR A 38 -2.87 -21.54 21.70
CA TYR A 38 -2.73 -20.09 21.45
C TYR A 38 -1.48 -19.48 22.10
N LYS A 39 -0.93 -20.14 23.12
CA LYS A 39 0.37 -19.76 23.71
C LYS A 39 1.52 -19.81 22.70
N ARG A 40 1.38 -20.61 21.62
CA ARG A 40 2.38 -20.76 20.55
C ARG A 40 2.19 -19.77 19.40
N PHE A 41 1.14 -18.96 19.41
CA PHE A 41 0.94 -17.96 18.36
C PHE A 41 2.03 -16.89 18.48
N THR A 42 2.76 -16.68 17.38
CA THR A 42 3.80 -15.65 17.26
C THR A 42 3.21 -14.34 16.75
N SER A 43 3.96 -13.26 16.91
CA SER A 43 3.67 -11.99 16.24
C SER A 43 4.18 -12.05 14.80
N LEU A 44 3.58 -11.26 13.91
CA LEU A 44 4.00 -11.05 12.52
C LEU A 44 5.48 -10.68 12.43
N LYS A 45 5.98 -9.85 13.35
CA LYS A 45 7.39 -9.42 13.38
C LYS A 45 8.37 -10.60 13.58
N ASP A 46 7.92 -11.65 14.26
CA ASP A 46 8.72 -12.85 14.56
C ASP A 46 8.62 -13.90 13.43
N SER A 47 7.97 -13.55 12.31
CA SER A 47 7.52 -14.46 11.26
C SER A 47 6.44 -15.45 11.70
N VAL A 48 5.53 -15.75 10.78
CA VAL A 48 4.42 -16.67 10.98
C VAL A 48 4.46 -17.69 9.86
N ALA A 49 4.27 -18.96 10.19
CA ALA A 49 4.50 -20.03 9.25
C ALA A 49 3.48 -21.16 9.38
N SER A 50 3.06 -21.70 8.24
CA SER A 50 2.33 -22.97 8.09
C SER A 50 3.20 -23.98 7.34
N ASP A 51 2.65 -25.09 6.86
CA ASP A 51 3.43 -26.11 6.16
C ASP A 51 3.95 -25.62 4.80
N LYS A 52 3.14 -24.87 4.05
CA LYS A 52 3.49 -24.38 2.70
C LYS A 52 3.76 -22.88 2.62
N TYR A 53 3.36 -22.08 3.61
CA TYR A 53 3.48 -20.63 3.54
C TYR A 53 4.23 -20.03 4.74
N VAL A 54 4.79 -18.84 4.50
CA VAL A 54 5.42 -18.01 5.51
C VAL A 54 5.03 -16.55 5.30
N ILE A 55 4.86 -15.84 6.42
CA ILE A 55 4.67 -14.40 6.49
C ILE A 55 5.95 -13.83 7.09
N THR A 56 6.57 -12.88 6.39
CA THR A 56 7.79 -12.20 6.84
C THR A 56 7.69 -10.71 6.61
N PRO A 57 8.27 -9.87 7.47
CA PRO A 57 8.35 -8.43 7.24
C PRO A 57 9.17 -8.13 5.98
N ILE A 58 8.84 -7.02 5.31
CA ILE A 58 9.61 -6.49 4.19
C ILE A 58 9.89 -5.01 4.39
N SER A 59 11.16 -4.63 4.23
CA SER A 59 11.61 -3.23 4.31
C SER A 59 11.36 -2.52 2.99
N SER A 60 10.09 -2.27 2.66
CA SER A 60 9.66 -1.55 1.47
C SER A 60 8.32 -0.85 1.73
N ALA A 61 7.92 0.03 0.81
CA ALA A 61 6.75 0.87 0.95
C ALA A 61 5.83 0.77 -0.27
N PHE A 62 4.63 1.34 -0.14
CA PHE A 62 3.70 1.53 -1.24
C PHE A 62 4.28 2.52 -2.29
N PRO A 63 3.87 2.41 -3.57
CA PRO A 63 2.94 1.40 -4.08
C PRO A 63 3.51 -0.01 -4.16
N ILE A 64 2.62 -1.01 -4.28
CA ILE A 64 2.96 -2.40 -4.62
C ILE A 64 2.32 -2.71 -5.97
N LEU A 65 3.14 -3.00 -6.96
CA LEU A 65 2.72 -3.16 -8.35
C LEU A 65 3.15 -4.52 -8.89
N PHE A 66 2.40 -5.08 -9.84
CA PHE A 66 2.63 -6.39 -10.42
C PHE A 66 2.88 -6.32 -11.92
N ASP A 67 3.96 -6.94 -12.39
CA ASP A 67 4.24 -7.18 -13.81
C ASP A 67 3.61 -8.52 -14.21
N SER A 68 2.55 -8.46 -15.01
CA SER A 68 1.81 -9.65 -15.45
C SER A 68 2.56 -10.49 -16.49
N ILE A 69 3.62 -9.96 -17.11
CA ILE A 69 4.41 -10.68 -18.12
C ILE A 69 5.48 -11.50 -17.43
N LYS A 70 6.18 -10.90 -16.48
CA LYS A 70 7.26 -11.56 -15.74
C LYS A 70 6.79 -12.24 -14.45
N SER A 71 5.57 -11.94 -14.01
CA SER A 71 5.02 -12.38 -12.72
C SER A 71 5.83 -11.87 -11.53
N GLU A 72 6.25 -10.61 -11.58
CA GLU A 72 7.13 -9.98 -10.60
C GLU A 72 6.41 -8.84 -9.89
N PHE A 73 6.86 -8.48 -8.68
CA PHE A 73 6.34 -7.35 -7.93
C PHE A 73 7.37 -6.25 -7.79
N TYR A 74 6.91 -5.01 -7.81
CA TYR A 74 7.70 -3.80 -7.65
C TYR A 74 7.13 -3.00 -6.48
N LEU A 75 8.00 -2.68 -5.52
CA LEU A 75 7.67 -1.93 -4.32
C LEU A 75 8.60 -0.74 -4.18
N ARG A 76 8.10 0.39 -3.70
CA ARG A 76 8.95 1.55 -3.43
C ARG A 76 9.96 1.22 -2.33
N ASN A 77 11.21 1.65 -2.52
CA ASN A 77 12.24 1.58 -1.50
C ASN A 77 13.01 2.91 -1.51
N GLY A 78 12.71 3.85 -0.61
CA GLY A 78 13.31 5.18 -0.64
C GLY A 78 13.13 5.88 -2.00
N LYS A 79 14.26 6.30 -2.60
CA LYS A 79 14.36 6.88 -3.94
C LYS A 79 14.45 5.84 -5.08
N GLY A 80 14.33 4.55 -4.77
CA GLY A 80 14.42 3.44 -5.72
C GLY A 80 13.33 2.39 -5.55
N LEU A 81 13.67 1.13 -5.87
CA LEU A 81 12.74 0.01 -5.96
C LEU A 81 13.28 -1.26 -5.31
N THR A 82 12.36 -2.00 -4.72
CA THR A 82 12.52 -3.43 -4.41
C THR A 82 11.71 -4.24 -5.42
N LYS A 83 12.38 -5.21 -6.05
CA LYS A 83 11.79 -6.16 -6.99
C LYS A 83 11.72 -7.55 -6.37
N ILE A 84 10.59 -8.22 -6.53
CA ILE A 84 10.31 -9.54 -5.97
C ILE A 84 9.83 -10.48 -7.08
N ASP A 85 10.31 -11.72 -7.10
CA ASP A 85 9.82 -12.75 -8.04
C ASP A 85 8.42 -13.28 -7.65
N ARG A 86 7.88 -14.17 -8.49
CA ARG A 86 6.58 -14.83 -8.26
C ARG A 86 6.57 -15.77 -7.04
N GLU A 87 7.74 -16.15 -6.53
CA GLU A 87 7.92 -17.00 -5.36
C GLU A 87 8.11 -16.17 -4.07
N GLY A 88 8.24 -14.85 -4.16
CA GLY A 88 8.41 -13.96 -3.01
C GLY A 88 9.87 -13.74 -2.59
N ASN A 89 10.83 -14.03 -3.46
CA ASN A 89 12.24 -13.72 -3.23
C ASN A 89 12.58 -12.34 -3.77
N VAL A 90 13.36 -11.58 -3.01
CA VAL A 90 13.87 -10.28 -3.44
C VAL A 90 14.96 -10.50 -4.50
N ILE A 91 14.75 -9.99 -5.72
CA ILE A 91 15.72 -10.06 -6.82
C ILE A 91 16.60 -8.82 -6.85
N ILE A 92 15.99 -7.64 -6.68
CA ILE A 92 16.68 -6.34 -6.68
C ILE A 92 16.20 -5.57 -5.47
N THR A 93 17.09 -4.91 -4.76
CA THR A 93 16.73 -3.91 -3.76
C THR A 93 17.74 -2.77 -3.80
N ASN A 94 17.28 -1.56 -4.13
CA ASN A 94 18.13 -0.39 -4.16
C ASN A 94 17.31 0.85 -3.81
N SER A 95 17.78 1.61 -2.83
CA SER A 95 17.07 2.78 -2.34
C SER A 95 17.45 4.10 -3.01
N LEU A 96 18.52 4.11 -3.82
CA LEU A 96 19.02 5.27 -4.58
C LEU A 96 19.11 6.58 -3.76
N HIS A 97 19.36 6.51 -2.44
CA HIS A 97 19.41 7.70 -1.58
C HIS A 97 20.50 8.71 -1.98
N GLN A 98 21.55 8.24 -2.66
CA GLN A 98 22.64 9.07 -3.19
C GLN A 98 22.23 9.96 -4.37
N GLU A 99 21.12 9.64 -5.05
CA GLU A 99 20.63 10.45 -6.16
C GLU A 99 20.03 11.74 -5.60
N GLU A 100 20.40 12.87 -6.20
CA GLU A 100 19.87 14.19 -5.83
C GLU A 100 18.34 14.21 -5.98
N TYR A 101 17.87 13.71 -7.12
CA TYR A 101 16.47 13.63 -7.52
C TYR A 101 16.13 12.23 -8.03
N SER A 102 14.90 11.79 -7.74
CA SER A 102 14.31 10.57 -8.30
C SER A 102 12.80 10.70 -8.46
N SER A 103 12.27 10.28 -9.61
CA SER A 103 10.82 10.21 -9.93
C SER A 103 10.05 9.13 -9.17
N THR A 104 10.70 8.36 -8.27
CA THR A 104 10.02 7.34 -7.47
C THR A 104 9.05 7.92 -6.46
N ALA A 105 9.14 9.22 -6.17
CA ALA A 105 8.30 9.86 -5.19
C ALA A 105 6.80 9.68 -5.52
N ASN A 106 6.45 9.65 -6.81
CA ASN A 106 5.05 9.59 -7.24
C ASN A 106 4.61 8.30 -7.94
N PHE A 107 5.52 7.43 -8.44
CA PHE A 107 5.17 6.19 -9.17
C PHE A 107 4.00 6.35 -10.16
N ALA A 108 3.79 7.55 -10.69
CA ALA A 108 2.49 7.98 -11.22
C ALA A 108 2.09 7.22 -12.48
N ASN A 109 3.03 6.51 -13.09
CA ASN A 109 2.89 5.82 -14.37
C ASN A 109 2.89 4.29 -14.25
N PHE A 110 2.96 3.73 -13.03
CA PHE A 110 3.00 2.27 -12.78
C PHE A 110 3.93 1.52 -13.75
N ILE A 111 5.21 1.89 -13.76
CA ILE A 111 6.25 1.31 -14.62
C ILE A 111 7.48 0.94 -13.78
N PRO A 112 8.31 -0.03 -14.24
CA PRO A 112 9.49 -0.50 -13.52
C PRO A 112 10.74 0.37 -13.80
N TYR A 113 10.57 1.68 -13.96
CA TYR A 113 11.65 2.62 -14.25
C TYR A 113 11.70 3.70 -13.18
N VAL A 114 12.92 4.14 -12.86
CA VAL A 114 13.18 5.27 -11.98
C VAL A 114 13.99 6.30 -12.75
N PHE A 115 13.43 7.49 -12.93
CA PHE A 115 14.08 8.60 -13.59
C PHE A 115 14.84 9.43 -12.57
N VAL A 116 16.06 9.80 -12.91
CA VAL A 116 16.94 10.66 -12.10
C VAL A 116 17.48 11.77 -13.00
N LYS A 117 18.17 12.76 -12.41
CA LYS A 117 18.63 13.97 -13.11
C LYS A 117 19.27 13.72 -14.48
N ASN A 118 20.14 12.71 -14.57
CA ASN A 118 20.95 12.45 -15.76
C ASN A 118 20.63 11.12 -16.47
N GLY A 119 19.62 10.37 -16.04
CA GLY A 119 19.31 9.10 -16.66
C GLY A 119 18.15 8.34 -16.05
N VAL A 120 18.10 7.04 -16.37
CA VAL A 120 17.03 6.13 -15.99
C VAL A 120 17.62 4.84 -15.44
N TYR A 121 17.14 4.41 -14.28
CA TYR A 121 17.36 3.06 -13.77
C TYR A 121 16.22 2.15 -14.23
N ASP A 122 16.57 1.12 -15.01
CA ASP A 122 15.68 0.05 -15.46
C ASP A 122 15.72 -1.11 -14.47
N PHE A 123 14.61 -1.32 -13.75
CA PHE A 123 14.41 -2.45 -12.84
C PHE A 123 13.72 -3.63 -13.51
N SER A 124 13.31 -3.51 -14.77
CA SER A 124 12.57 -4.56 -15.47
C SER A 124 13.43 -5.79 -15.79
N GLY A 125 14.75 -5.67 -15.81
CA GLY A 125 15.70 -6.78 -16.03
C GLY A 125 15.90 -7.69 -14.80
N ASN A 126 16.79 -8.68 -14.92
CA ASN A 126 17.25 -9.47 -13.77
C ASN A 126 18.22 -8.67 -12.88
N GLU A 127 18.86 -7.67 -13.48
CA GLU A 127 19.75 -6.73 -12.81
C GLU A 127 19.26 -5.32 -13.10
N MET A 128 19.53 -4.41 -12.16
CA MET A 128 19.28 -2.98 -12.34
C MET A 128 20.28 -2.42 -13.35
N ARG A 129 19.78 -1.73 -14.39
CA ARG A 129 20.64 -1.10 -15.41
C ARG A 129 20.43 0.39 -15.43
N TYR A 130 21.53 1.14 -15.41
CA TYR A 130 21.49 2.58 -15.57
C TYR A 130 21.70 2.97 -17.03
N HIS A 131 20.86 3.87 -17.53
CA HIS A 131 20.95 4.44 -18.87
C HIS A 131 21.04 5.95 -18.76
N THR A 132 22.16 6.53 -19.19
CA THR A 132 22.27 7.98 -19.34
C THR A 132 21.34 8.48 -20.44
N PHE A 133 20.76 9.67 -20.25
CA PHE A 133 20.02 10.31 -21.33
C PHE A 133 20.96 10.60 -22.51
N SER A 134 20.57 10.18 -23.71
CA SER A 134 21.30 10.51 -24.93
C SER A 134 21.23 12.00 -25.22
N GLU A 135 20.09 12.61 -24.90
CA GLU A 135 19.83 14.04 -25.04
C GLU A 135 18.94 14.52 -23.90
N ILE A 136 19.25 15.71 -23.40
CA ILE A 136 18.41 16.48 -22.47
C ILE A 136 18.11 17.80 -23.17
N ILE A 137 16.82 18.09 -23.40
CA ILE A 137 16.36 19.23 -24.19
C ILE A 137 15.49 20.14 -23.34
N ASN A 138 15.69 21.45 -23.48
CA ASN A 138 14.88 22.51 -22.89
C ASN A 138 14.94 22.58 -21.36
N SER A 139 16.03 22.11 -20.75
CA SER A 139 16.15 22.05 -19.29
C SER A 139 16.17 23.44 -18.63
N ASN A 140 16.52 24.48 -19.37
CA ASN A 140 16.59 25.87 -18.92
C ASN A 140 15.65 26.78 -19.74
N ASN A 141 14.62 26.22 -20.37
CA ASN A 141 13.70 26.93 -21.24
C ASN A 141 14.40 27.68 -22.40
N GLU A 142 15.43 27.06 -22.97
CA GLU A 142 16.29 27.62 -24.02
C GLU A 142 15.80 27.38 -25.46
N VAL A 143 14.82 26.49 -25.65
CA VAL A 143 14.28 26.13 -26.97
C VAL A 143 13.06 26.98 -27.29
N LYS A 144 12.93 27.47 -28.52
CA LYS A 144 11.74 28.22 -28.96
C LYS A 144 10.54 27.30 -29.14
N ASP A 145 9.33 27.84 -28.96
CA ASP A 145 8.07 27.06 -29.04
C ASP A 145 7.91 26.23 -30.31
N GLU A 146 8.22 26.79 -31.49
CA GLU A 146 8.09 26.08 -32.78
C GLU A 146 9.06 24.90 -32.90
N ASP A 147 10.30 25.11 -32.46
CA ASP A 147 11.35 24.09 -32.46
C ASP A 147 11.02 23.00 -31.42
N PHE A 148 10.55 23.40 -30.24
CA PHE A 148 10.11 22.49 -29.19
C PHE A 148 8.96 21.61 -29.67
N LYS A 149 7.93 22.19 -30.31
CA LYS A 149 6.79 21.43 -30.83
C LYS A 149 7.25 20.40 -31.86
N THR A 150 8.10 20.81 -32.78
CA THR A 150 8.66 19.93 -33.81
C THR A 150 9.42 18.76 -33.18
N GLU A 151 10.27 19.06 -32.20
CA GLU A 151 11.09 18.07 -31.52
C GLU A 151 10.26 17.10 -30.66
N PHE A 152 9.28 17.62 -29.92
CA PHE A 152 8.34 16.83 -29.13
C PHE A 152 7.53 15.88 -30.02
N GLU A 153 6.91 16.38 -31.10
CA GLU A 153 6.06 15.56 -31.98
C GLU A 153 6.89 14.49 -32.69
N LYS A 154 8.10 14.82 -33.13
CA LYS A 154 9.04 13.86 -33.71
C LYS A 154 9.40 12.76 -32.69
N SER A 155 9.88 13.15 -31.51
CA SER A 155 10.27 12.22 -30.45
C SER A 155 9.10 11.34 -30.02
N TYR A 156 7.91 11.92 -29.88
CA TYR A 156 6.70 11.17 -29.56
C TYR A 156 6.35 10.15 -30.63
N LYS A 157 6.45 10.50 -31.93
CA LYS A 157 6.13 9.59 -33.02
C LYS A 157 7.08 8.38 -33.07
N GLU A 158 8.37 8.63 -32.84
CA GLU A 158 9.43 7.62 -32.92
C GLU A 158 9.51 6.73 -31.67
N ALA A 159 9.14 7.27 -30.50
CA ALA A 159 9.27 6.56 -29.23
C ALA A 159 8.34 5.35 -29.10
N GLU A 160 8.92 4.23 -28.68
CA GLU A 160 8.15 3.08 -28.23
C GLU A 160 7.51 3.32 -26.85
N LEU A 161 8.20 4.06 -25.97
CA LEU A 161 7.72 4.36 -24.62
C LEU A 161 7.83 5.85 -24.32
N VAL A 162 6.76 6.41 -23.77
CA VAL A 162 6.62 7.82 -23.44
C VAL A 162 6.03 7.91 -22.05
N VAL A 163 6.76 8.58 -21.16
CA VAL A 163 6.40 8.74 -19.75
C VAL A 163 6.43 10.22 -19.44
N TYR A 164 5.35 10.72 -18.86
CA TYR A 164 5.28 12.10 -18.40
C TYR A 164 5.36 12.14 -16.89
N GLU A 165 5.84 13.24 -16.36
CA GLU A 165 5.90 13.43 -14.91
C GLU A 165 5.51 14.85 -14.54
N THR A 166 4.76 14.96 -13.44
CA THR A 166 4.20 16.22 -12.96
C THR A 166 4.89 16.70 -11.69
N ASP A 167 5.92 15.99 -11.23
CA ASP A 167 6.60 16.34 -9.99
C ASP A 167 7.62 17.45 -10.24
N GLN A 168 7.51 18.51 -9.44
CA GLN A 168 8.31 19.75 -9.53
C GLN A 168 9.68 19.62 -8.84
N ASN A 169 10.13 18.39 -8.60
CA ASN A 169 11.34 18.08 -7.84
C ASN A 169 12.63 18.17 -8.68
N ILE A 170 12.53 18.48 -9.97
CA ILE A 170 13.64 18.99 -10.78
C ILE A 170 13.58 20.52 -10.68
N ASP A 171 14.51 21.10 -9.94
CA ASP A 171 14.69 22.54 -9.66
C ASP A 171 13.54 23.48 -10.09
N LEU A 172 12.82 23.99 -9.08
CA LEU A 172 11.66 24.88 -9.15
C LEU A 172 11.84 26.15 -10.00
N GLU A 173 13.06 26.47 -10.43
CA GLU A 173 13.37 27.70 -11.17
C GLU A 173 12.82 27.70 -12.61
N CYS A 174 12.70 26.53 -13.26
CA CYS A 174 12.35 26.48 -14.68
C CYS A 174 10.84 26.43 -14.97
N GLN A 175 10.02 25.93 -14.03
CA GLN A 175 8.57 25.72 -14.22
C GLN A 175 8.23 24.88 -15.48
N CYS A 176 9.05 23.87 -15.76
CA CYS A 176 8.92 22.96 -16.89
C CYS A 176 8.69 21.53 -16.39
N TYR A 177 7.90 20.74 -17.13
CA TYR A 177 7.56 19.36 -16.77
C TYR A 177 8.42 18.38 -17.55
N PRO A 178 9.07 17.40 -16.89
CA PRO A 178 9.89 16.40 -17.56
C PRO A 178 9.04 15.39 -18.33
N MET A 179 9.52 15.04 -19.52
CA MET A 179 8.93 14.05 -20.41
C MET A 179 10.03 13.13 -20.93
N TYR A 180 9.86 11.83 -20.70
CA TYR A 180 10.87 10.82 -21.00
C TYR A 180 10.43 9.98 -22.19
N PHE A 181 11.31 9.88 -23.19
CA PHE A 181 11.09 9.14 -24.42
C PHE A 181 12.12 8.03 -24.52
N LYS A 182 11.66 6.80 -24.72
CA LYS A 182 12.51 5.69 -25.10
C LYS A 182 12.37 5.49 -26.60
N ILE A 183 13.49 5.63 -27.31
CA ILE A 183 13.59 5.43 -28.76
C ILE A 183 14.68 4.38 -28.98
N ASN A 184 14.28 3.18 -29.41
CA ASN A 184 15.14 2.01 -29.55
C ASN A 184 15.79 1.60 -28.20
N THR A 185 17.09 1.88 -28.03
CA THR A 185 17.84 1.55 -26.80
C THR A 185 18.22 2.81 -26.02
N GLN A 186 17.85 3.98 -26.50
CA GLN A 186 18.25 5.28 -25.95
C GLN A 186 17.07 5.94 -25.24
N TRP A 187 17.41 6.69 -24.19
CA TRP A 187 16.48 7.51 -23.45
C TRP A 187 16.75 8.97 -23.71
N LYS A 188 15.69 9.72 -23.97
CA LYS A 188 15.72 11.16 -24.20
C LYS A 188 14.82 11.85 -23.18
N LEU A 189 15.31 12.93 -22.59
CA LEU A 189 14.56 13.78 -21.67
C LEU A 189 14.27 15.11 -22.36
N ILE A 190 12.99 15.46 -22.44
CA ILE A 190 12.54 16.76 -22.94
C ILE A 190 11.73 17.42 -21.85
N PHE A 191 12.08 18.66 -21.51
CA PHE A 191 11.30 19.48 -20.59
C PHE A 191 10.28 20.31 -21.36
N SER A 192 9.07 20.46 -20.83
CA SER A 192 8.05 21.31 -21.45
C SER A 192 8.51 22.77 -21.57
N GLN A 193 7.80 23.57 -22.36
CA GLN A 193 7.93 25.03 -22.29
C GLN A 193 7.47 25.54 -20.91
N LYS A 194 8.04 26.65 -20.48
CA LYS A 194 7.67 27.34 -19.24
C LYS A 194 6.20 27.76 -19.27
N GLY A 195 5.47 27.43 -18.21
CA GLY A 195 4.04 27.76 -18.11
C GLY A 195 3.13 26.92 -19.01
N GLU A 196 3.65 25.83 -19.59
CA GLU A 196 2.87 24.91 -20.40
C GLU A 196 2.11 23.91 -19.53
N TYR A 197 1.02 24.39 -18.93
CA TYR A 197 0.19 23.60 -18.02
C TYR A 197 -0.62 22.50 -18.71
N ARG A 198 -0.66 22.46 -20.06
CA ARG A 198 -1.22 21.30 -20.79
C ARG A 198 -0.49 20.01 -20.44
N PHE A 199 0.77 20.09 -19.98
CA PHE A 199 1.57 18.94 -19.55
C PHE A 199 1.45 18.63 -18.04
N THR A 200 0.33 19.01 -17.40
CA THR A 200 0.06 18.72 -15.99
C THR A 200 -1.23 17.93 -15.79
N HIS A 201 -1.34 17.22 -14.65
CA HIS A 201 -2.61 16.68 -14.17
C HIS A 201 -3.64 17.78 -13.86
N LEU A 202 -3.18 19.01 -13.63
CA LEU A 202 -3.99 20.20 -13.38
C LEU A 202 -4.37 20.87 -14.70
N SER A 203 -5.00 20.11 -15.60
CA SER A 203 -5.84 20.75 -16.61
C SER A 203 -6.91 21.56 -15.86
N ASN A 204 -6.97 22.87 -16.06
CA ASN A 204 -7.97 23.77 -15.46
C ASN A 204 -9.44 23.41 -15.82
N ASN A 205 -9.65 22.32 -16.55
CA ASN A 205 -10.96 21.84 -16.92
C ASN A 205 -11.42 20.77 -15.91
N LEU A 206 -12.43 21.10 -15.10
CA LEU A 206 -13.05 20.21 -14.11
C LEU A 206 -13.59 18.89 -14.70
N GLU A 207 -13.67 18.79 -16.03
CA GLU A 207 -14.10 17.60 -16.75
C GLU A 207 -12.95 16.70 -17.24
N ALA A 208 -11.69 17.11 -17.05
CA ALA A 208 -10.53 16.31 -17.47
C ALA A 208 -10.45 15.01 -16.64
N LYS A 209 -10.41 13.88 -17.34
CA LYS A 209 -10.23 12.57 -16.74
C LYS A 209 -8.76 12.36 -16.42
N ASP A 210 -8.45 12.13 -15.16
CA ASP A 210 -7.12 11.81 -14.66
C ASP A 210 -7.01 10.29 -14.48
N THR A 211 -6.10 9.62 -15.20
CA THR A 211 -5.94 8.17 -15.06
C THR A 211 -4.85 7.88 -14.04
N ILE A 212 -5.20 7.27 -12.90
CA ILE A 212 -4.18 6.90 -11.92
C ILE A 212 -3.28 5.80 -12.50
N GLY A 213 -1.96 5.95 -12.28
CA GLY A 213 -0.98 5.04 -12.88
C GLY A 213 -0.69 5.35 -14.36
N GLN A 214 -1.19 6.47 -14.90
CA GLN A 214 -0.95 6.88 -16.27
C GLN A 214 -1.24 8.37 -16.50
N ILE A 215 -0.21 9.13 -16.83
CA ILE A 215 -0.39 10.52 -17.26
C ILE A 215 -0.70 10.51 -18.75
N ASP A 216 -1.86 10.98 -19.17
CA ASP A 216 -2.24 11.10 -20.58
C ASP A 216 -2.51 12.54 -20.95
N PHE A 217 -1.97 12.99 -22.09
CA PHE A 217 -2.34 14.27 -22.67
C PHE A 217 -3.27 14.10 -23.87
N GLU A 218 -4.10 15.11 -24.10
CA GLU A 218 -4.98 15.12 -25.26
C GLU A 218 -4.12 14.98 -26.54
N LYS A 219 -4.43 13.96 -27.35
CA LYS A 219 -3.70 13.57 -28.58
C LYS A 219 -2.30 12.96 -28.36
N PHE A 220 -1.75 13.04 -27.15
CA PHE A 220 -0.44 12.50 -26.78
C PHE A 220 -0.55 11.66 -25.49
N PRO A 221 -1.26 10.53 -25.50
CA PRO A 221 -1.29 9.62 -24.35
C PRO A 221 0.10 9.03 -24.07
N ALA A 222 0.37 8.69 -22.81
CA ALA A 222 1.58 7.96 -22.48
C ALA A 222 1.62 6.62 -23.22
N LYS A 223 2.82 6.19 -23.60
CA LYS A 223 3.06 4.89 -24.23
C LYS A 223 3.82 4.03 -23.26
N PHE A 224 3.21 2.98 -22.74
CA PHE A 224 3.89 2.06 -21.81
C PHE A 224 4.33 0.75 -22.44
N THR A 225 4.08 0.53 -23.73
CA THR A 225 4.30 -0.77 -24.39
C THR A 225 3.71 -1.91 -23.55
N ASN A 226 4.54 -2.88 -23.16
CA ASN A 226 4.21 -4.03 -22.33
C ASN A 226 4.74 -3.89 -20.88
N LYS A 227 5.04 -2.66 -20.44
CA LYS A 227 5.68 -2.34 -19.15
C LYS A 227 4.72 -1.83 -18.08
N LYS A 228 3.43 -1.73 -18.40
CA LYS A 228 2.42 -1.29 -17.44
C LYS A 228 2.25 -2.32 -16.33
N LEU A 229 2.32 -1.86 -15.09
CA LEU A 229 2.16 -2.68 -13.90
C LEU A 229 0.74 -2.54 -13.34
N ILE A 230 0.28 -3.60 -12.66
CA ILE A 230 -1.06 -3.74 -12.11
C ILE A 230 -1.03 -3.50 -10.60
N VAL A 231 -1.98 -2.74 -10.06
CA VAL A 231 -2.13 -2.58 -8.60
C VAL A 231 -2.84 -3.79 -7.99
N LEU A 232 -2.48 -4.10 -6.74
CA LEU A 232 -3.17 -5.09 -5.93
C LEU A 232 -4.30 -4.41 -5.14
N LYS A 233 -5.25 -5.21 -4.64
CA LYS A 233 -6.37 -4.72 -3.85
C LYS A 233 -6.65 -5.63 -2.66
N ASP A 234 -6.98 -5.00 -1.53
CA ASP A 234 -7.74 -5.63 -0.47
C ASP A 234 -9.23 -5.48 -0.80
N ASP A 235 -9.82 -6.57 -1.29
CA ASP A 235 -11.22 -6.56 -1.72
C ASP A 235 -12.20 -6.40 -0.55
N LYS A 236 -11.82 -6.76 0.67
CA LYS A 236 -12.71 -6.62 1.83
C LYS A 236 -12.85 -5.16 2.24
N HIS A 237 -11.76 -4.41 2.21
CA HIS A 237 -11.73 -2.99 2.56
C HIS A 237 -11.81 -2.07 1.33
N LYS A 238 -11.93 -2.66 0.13
CA LYS A 238 -11.99 -1.96 -1.16
C LYS A 238 -10.84 -0.96 -1.35
N ARG A 239 -9.62 -1.36 -0.97
CA ARG A 239 -8.43 -0.51 -0.91
C ARG A 239 -7.31 -1.03 -1.81
N TYR A 240 -6.65 -0.15 -2.56
CA TYR A 240 -5.58 -0.47 -3.51
C TYR A 240 -4.19 -0.20 -2.93
N THR A 241 -3.18 -0.86 -3.49
CA THR A 241 -1.77 -0.68 -3.14
C THR A 241 -1.10 0.52 -3.80
N ILE A 242 -1.81 1.61 -4.03
CA ILE A 242 -1.29 2.83 -4.66
C ILE A 242 -0.55 3.70 -3.64
N GLU A 243 -1.18 3.87 -2.48
CA GLU A 243 -0.65 4.62 -1.35
C GLU A 243 -0.83 3.82 -0.06
N SER A 244 -0.07 4.18 0.97
CA SER A 244 -0.18 3.56 2.29
C SER A 244 -1.57 3.78 2.90
N PRO A 245 -2.05 2.83 3.71
CA PRO A 245 -3.21 3.04 4.58
C PRO A 245 -3.13 4.33 5.40
N GLY A 246 -4.29 4.97 5.58
CA GLY A 246 -4.42 6.31 6.18
C GLY A 246 -4.59 7.44 5.15
N MET A 247 -4.19 7.22 3.90
CA MET A 247 -4.52 8.12 2.79
C MET A 247 -5.90 7.81 2.21
N THR A 248 -6.62 8.83 1.74
CA THR A 248 -7.97 8.68 1.19
C THR A 248 -7.96 8.30 -0.29
N ARG A 249 -6.86 8.49 -1.02
CA ARG A 249 -6.79 8.36 -2.49
C ARG A 249 -6.54 6.94 -3.02
N ASN A 250 -7.01 5.92 -2.31
CA ASN A 250 -6.74 4.53 -2.65
C ASN A 250 -7.92 3.59 -2.40
N THR A 251 -9.16 4.08 -2.34
CA THR A 251 -10.36 3.25 -2.11
C THR A 251 -11.37 3.35 -3.24
N ASP A 252 -12.25 2.35 -3.38
CA ASP A 252 -13.36 2.41 -4.34
C ASP A 252 -14.25 3.64 -4.10
N GLU A 253 -14.58 3.93 -2.85
CA GLU A 253 -15.39 5.10 -2.43
C GLU A 253 -14.78 6.41 -2.91
N TYR A 254 -13.45 6.53 -2.80
CA TYR A 254 -12.74 7.70 -3.30
C TYR A 254 -12.91 7.86 -4.81
N PHE A 255 -12.70 6.79 -5.58
CA PHE A 255 -12.88 6.82 -7.03
C PHE A 255 -14.34 6.96 -7.47
N ASP A 256 -15.31 6.56 -6.65
CA ASP A 256 -16.73 6.84 -6.89
C ASP A 256 -17.07 8.32 -6.65
N THR A 257 -16.49 8.91 -5.60
CA THR A 257 -16.69 10.32 -5.23
C THR A 257 -16.02 11.26 -6.23
N TYR A 258 -14.76 10.96 -6.59
CA TYR A 258 -13.95 11.74 -7.52
C TYR A 258 -13.93 11.05 -8.89
N TYR A 259 -15.08 10.97 -9.54
CA TYR A 259 -15.31 10.21 -10.78
C TYR A 259 -14.41 10.62 -11.97
N THR A 260 -13.78 11.79 -11.91
CA THR A 260 -12.77 12.22 -12.90
C THR A 260 -11.44 11.49 -12.73
N GLN A 261 -11.17 10.91 -11.55
CA GLN A 261 -10.00 10.06 -11.31
C GLN A 261 -10.32 8.59 -11.60
N ILE A 262 -9.65 8.05 -12.61
CA ILE A 262 -9.92 6.73 -13.17
C ILE A 262 -8.77 5.79 -12.86
N LEU A 263 -9.03 4.79 -12.04
CA LEU A 263 -8.16 3.62 -11.89
C LEU A 263 -8.71 2.48 -12.76
N LYS A 264 -7.98 2.08 -13.81
CA LYS A 264 -8.45 1.03 -14.75
C LYS A 264 -8.68 -0.30 -14.02
N GLU A 265 -7.81 -0.60 -13.07
CA GLU A 265 -7.82 -1.80 -12.24
C GLU A 265 -9.05 -1.88 -11.31
N LYS A 266 -9.80 -0.78 -11.11
CA LYS A 266 -11.08 -0.82 -10.38
C LYS A 266 -12.12 -1.73 -11.02
N SER A 267 -12.02 -1.93 -12.34
CA SER A 267 -12.89 -2.84 -13.09
C SER A 267 -12.55 -4.33 -12.90
N PHE A 268 -11.42 -4.66 -12.28
CA PHE A 268 -11.01 -6.05 -12.09
C PHE A 268 -11.71 -6.69 -10.90
N ASN A 269 -11.92 -8.01 -10.98
CA ASN A 269 -12.39 -8.79 -9.84
C ASN A 269 -11.23 -9.17 -8.92
N TYR A 270 -11.34 -8.82 -7.63
CA TYR A 270 -10.38 -9.17 -6.58
C TYR A 270 -11.00 -10.06 -5.49
N HIS A 271 -12.23 -10.56 -5.66
CA HIS A 271 -12.83 -11.48 -4.69
C HIS A 271 -11.94 -12.70 -4.46
N SER A 272 -11.66 -13.06 -3.21
CA SER A 272 -10.87 -14.25 -2.84
C SER A 272 -11.54 -15.03 -1.72
N GLU A 273 -11.27 -16.33 -1.69
CA GLU A 273 -11.69 -17.21 -0.58
C GLU A 273 -10.76 -17.11 0.63
N ASN A 274 -9.70 -16.29 0.55
CA ASN A 274 -8.79 -16.08 1.65
C ASN A 274 -9.46 -15.23 2.72
N THR A 275 -9.35 -15.66 3.97
CA THR A 275 -10.07 -15.00 5.07
C THR A 275 -9.18 -14.80 6.27
N LEU A 276 -9.27 -13.60 6.85
CA LEU A 276 -8.69 -13.31 8.15
C LEU A 276 -9.79 -13.29 9.20
N LYS A 277 -9.69 -14.13 10.22
CA LYS A 277 -10.65 -14.23 11.34
C LYS A 277 -9.98 -13.91 12.67
N VAL A 278 -10.73 -13.30 13.58
CA VAL A 278 -10.31 -13.17 14.98
C VAL A 278 -10.92 -14.34 15.71
N LEU A 279 -10.08 -15.21 16.28
CA LEU A 279 -10.50 -16.38 17.04
C LEU A 279 -10.84 -16.02 18.49
N SER A 280 -10.03 -15.13 19.07
CA SER A 280 -10.16 -14.66 20.45
C SER A 280 -9.39 -13.36 20.60
N TYR A 281 -9.58 -12.68 21.72
CA TYR A 281 -8.82 -11.49 22.07
C TYR A 281 -8.67 -11.42 23.58
N LYS A 282 -7.71 -10.61 24.05
CA LYS A 282 -7.52 -10.28 25.46
C LYS A 282 -7.41 -8.77 25.56
N LYS A 283 -8.23 -8.15 26.40
CA LYS A 283 -8.14 -6.72 26.74
C LYS A 283 -6.88 -6.47 27.53
N GLU A 284 -6.12 -5.47 27.13
CA GLU A 284 -4.90 -5.06 27.82
C GLU A 284 -5.11 -3.73 28.54
N LYS A 285 -5.64 -2.71 27.84
CA LYS A 285 -5.94 -1.39 28.40
C LYS A 285 -7.11 -0.73 27.67
N TYR A 286 -7.64 0.35 28.24
CA TYR A 286 -8.58 1.21 27.53
C TYR A 286 -7.87 1.87 26.34
N TYR A 287 -8.63 2.02 25.25
CA TYR A 287 -8.24 2.79 24.08
C TYR A 287 -9.04 4.08 24.09
N HIS A 288 -8.34 5.20 24.25
CA HIS A 288 -8.97 6.51 24.23
C HIS A 288 -9.34 6.87 22.79
N THR A 289 -10.64 6.99 22.50
CA THR A 289 -11.13 7.30 21.15
C THR A 289 -11.24 8.79 20.87
N GLY A 290 -11.07 9.65 21.89
CA GLY A 290 -11.45 11.06 21.82
C GLY A 290 -12.96 11.24 21.66
N GLY A 291 -13.49 12.36 22.13
CA GLY A 291 -14.90 12.69 21.97
C GLY A 291 -15.16 14.16 22.22
N TYR A 292 -16.20 14.71 21.60
CA TYR A 292 -16.58 16.13 21.75
C TYR A 292 -16.77 16.55 23.21
N TRP A 293 -17.16 15.61 24.07
CA TRP A 293 -17.47 15.83 25.49
C TRP A 293 -16.40 15.32 26.46
N ASP A 294 -15.29 14.75 25.96
CA ASP A 294 -14.19 14.19 26.75
C ASP A 294 -14.65 13.31 27.95
N PHE A 295 -15.60 12.41 27.68
CA PHE A 295 -16.10 11.50 28.72
C PHE A 295 -15.01 10.51 29.16
N PRO A 296 -15.01 10.08 30.43
CA PRO A 296 -14.12 9.02 30.89
C PRO A 296 -14.25 7.75 30.04
N ASP A 297 -13.12 7.06 29.78
CA ASP A 297 -13.06 5.90 28.89
C ASP A 297 -14.08 4.78 29.22
N TRP A 298 -14.47 4.62 30.49
CA TRP A 298 -15.45 3.61 30.91
C TRP A 298 -16.89 3.90 30.47
N VAL A 299 -17.20 5.13 30.03
CA VAL A 299 -18.53 5.52 29.51
C VAL A 299 -18.71 5.05 28.07
N THR A 300 -17.66 5.13 27.25
CA THR A 300 -17.62 4.60 25.88
C THR A 300 -16.42 3.65 25.71
N PRO A 301 -16.43 2.51 26.40
CA PRO A 301 -15.26 1.67 26.60
C PRO A 301 -14.80 1.01 25.31
N SER A 302 -13.74 1.58 24.75
CA SER A 302 -12.93 0.95 23.70
C SER A 302 -11.67 0.38 24.33
N PHE A 303 -11.12 -0.67 23.75
CA PHE A 303 -9.98 -1.38 24.32
C PHE A 303 -8.90 -1.62 23.27
N GLU A 304 -7.65 -1.44 23.69
CA GLU A 304 -6.54 -2.11 23.02
C GLU A 304 -6.54 -3.56 23.48
N VAL A 305 -6.49 -4.46 22.49
CA VAL A 305 -6.57 -5.90 22.72
C VAL A 305 -5.43 -6.61 22.03
N THR A 306 -4.90 -7.66 22.64
CA THR A 306 -4.16 -8.68 21.90
C THR A 306 -5.16 -9.62 21.26
N ALA A 307 -5.31 -9.54 19.94
CA ALA A 307 -6.17 -10.40 19.14
C ALA A 307 -5.40 -11.61 18.60
N PHE A 308 -6.07 -12.76 18.54
CA PHE A 308 -5.55 -14.03 18.04
C PHE A 308 -6.22 -14.31 16.71
N PHE A 309 -5.43 -14.41 15.66
CA PHE A 309 -5.87 -14.47 14.28
C PHE A 309 -5.71 -15.86 13.67
N GLU A 310 -6.65 -16.21 12.81
CA GLU A 310 -6.51 -17.28 11.81
C GLU A 310 -6.60 -16.63 10.43
N LEU A 311 -5.52 -16.69 9.67
CA LEU A 311 -5.54 -16.44 8.23
C LEU A 311 -5.72 -17.79 7.53
N THR A 312 -6.79 -17.95 6.76
CA THR A 312 -6.88 -18.98 5.74
C THR A 312 -6.34 -18.40 4.43
N TYR A 313 -5.23 -18.92 3.93
CA TYR A 313 -4.59 -18.50 2.68
C TYR A 313 -4.30 -19.71 1.80
N ASN A 314 -4.92 -19.78 0.63
CA ASN A 314 -4.84 -20.92 -0.31
C ASN A 314 -5.02 -22.27 0.40
N GLU A 315 -6.13 -22.38 1.15
CA GLU A 315 -6.53 -23.55 1.96
C GLU A 315 -5.61 -23.89 3.15
N GLU A 316 -4.53 -23.15 3.38
CA GLU A 316 -3.70 -23.30 4.59
C GLU A 316 -4.08 -22.31 5.68
N LYS A 317 -3.89 -22.73 6.93
CA LYS A 317 -4.14 -21.91 8.10
C LYS A 317 -2.85 -21.41 8.71
N LEU A 318 -2.71 -20.09 8.78
CA LEU A 318 -1.65 -19.40 9.51
C LEU A 318 -2.24 -18.76 10.77
N PHE A 319 -1.55 -18.93 11.88
CA PHE A 319 -2.02 -18.51 13.19
C PHE A 319 -1.02 -17.56 13.83
N PHE A 320 -1.51 -16.40 14.24
CA PHE A 320 -0.67 -15.36 14.82
C PHE A 320 -1.45 -14.50 15.80
N LYS A 321 -0.77 -13.68 16.58
CA LYS A 321 -1.39 -12.73 17.50
C LYS A 321 -0.82 -11.35 17.27
N GLU A 322 -1.68 -10.35 17.36
CA GLU A 322 -1.30 -8.95 17.17
C GLU A 322 -2.17 -8.02 17.99
N ASN A 323 -1.71 -6.79 18.19
CA ASN A 323 -2.53 -5.75 18.78
C ASN A 323 -3.65 -5.33 17.82
N ALA A 324 -4.80 -5.00 18.38
CA ALA A 324 -6.00 -4.61 17.64
C ALA A 324 -6.86 -3.71 18.52
N ILE A 325 -7.89 -3.10 17.92
CA ILE A 325 -8.77 -2.19 18.65
C ILE A 325 -10.18 -2.77 18.70
N LYS A 326 -10.72 -2.91 19.91
CA LYS A 326 -12.13 -3.24 20.14
C LYS A 326 -12.86 -1.94 20.47
N TYR A 327 -13.45 -1.31 19.47
CA TYR A 327 -14.28 -0.11 19.67
C TYR A 327 -15.58 -0.45 20.40
N TYR A 328 -16.03 0.45 21.25
CA TYR A 328 -17.36 0.39 21.87
C TYR A 328 -18.48 0.36 20.81
N SER A 329 -18.36 1.21 19.78
CA SER A 329 -19.36 1.39 18.73
C SER A 329 -19.40 0.25 17.70
N LYS A 330 -18.40 -0.63 17.66
CA LYS A 330 -18.29 -1.72 16.67
C LYS A 330 -18.45 -3.07 17.36
N SER A 331 -19.27 -3.95 16.79
CA SER A 331 -19.41 -5.35 17.26
C SER A 331 -18.15 -6.18 17.00
N ASN A 332 -17.43 -5.90 15.91
CA ASN A 332 -16.20 -6.59 15.52
C ASN A 332 -14.95 -5.89 16.06
N ILE A 333 -13.86 -6.64 16.14
CA ILE A 333 -12.53 -6.08 16.39
C ILE A 333 -12.00 -5.47 15.11
N ASP A 334 -11.53 -4.25 15.22
CA ASP A 334 -10.76 -3.58 14.19
C ASP A 334 -9.34 -4.16 14.19
N LYS A 335 -9.02 -4.86 13.11
CA LYS A 335 -7.81 -5.68 13.03
C LYS A 335 -6.59 -4.85 12.68
N GLY A 336 -6.77 -3.71 12.01
CA GLY A 336 -5.69 -2.95 11.40
C GLY A 336 -4.87 -3.78 10.41
N ILE A 337 -5.44 -4.80 9.76
CA ILE A 337 -4.75 -5.68 8.81
C ILE A 337 -5.46 -5.62 7.46
N PHE A 338 -4.69 -5.35 6.41
CA PHE A 338 -5.15 -5.30 5.02
C PHE A 338 -4.43 -6.37 4.20
N LEU A 339 -5.20 -7.24 3.52
CA LEU A 339 -4.68 -8.33 2.69
C LEU A 339 -4.77 -7.92 1.22
N TYR A 340 -3.63 -7.62 0.61
CA TYR A 340 -3.55 -7.21 -0.78
C TYR A 340 -3.22 -8.38 -1.68
N GLU A 341 -4.09 -8.61 -2.65
CA GLU A 341 -4.01 -9.76 -3.55
C GLU A 341 -4.10 -9.32 -5.01
N LEU A 342 -3.61 -10.21 -5.89
CA LEU A 342 -3.77 -10.04 -7.33
C LEU A 342 -5.24 -10.17 -7.74
N PRO A 343 -5.65 -9.52 -8.85
CA PRO A 343 -6.96 -9.76 -9.42
C PRO A 343 -7.07 -11.21 -9.87
N GLU A 344 -8.29 -11.75 -9.86
CA GLU A 344 -8.60 -13.17 -10.09
C GLU A 344 -7.91 -13.73 -11.34
N HIS A 345 -7.96 -13.00 -12.45
CA HIS A 345 -7.36 -13.40 -13.72
C HIS A 345 -5.82 -13.49 -13.70
N GLU A 346 -5.14 -12.89 -12.73
CA GLU A 346 -3.67 -12.91 -12.59
C GLU A 346 -3.17 -13.83 -11.46
N ARG A 347 -4.03 -14.30 -10.55
CA ARG A 347 -3.63 -15.09 -9.37
C ARG A 347 -2.92 -16.41 -9.69
N HIS A 348 -3.17 -16.98 -10.87
CA HIS A 348 -2.50 -18.21 -11.28
C HIS A 348 -0.99 -17.98 -11.56
N LYS A 349 -0.56 -16.72 -11.75
CA LYS A 349 0.83 -16.36 -12.05
C LYS A 349 1.72 -16.26 -10.81
N SER A 350 1.14 -16.00 -9.65
CA SER A 350 1.89 -15.88 -8.40
C SER A 350 1.04 -16.25 -7.18
N LYS A 351 1.68 -16.92 -6.22
CA LYS A 351 1.09 -17.29 -4.92
C LYS A 351 1.52 -16.33 -3.80
N VAL A 352 2.05 -15.17 -4.18
CA VAL A 352 2.47 -14.12 -3.26
C VAL A 352 1.31 -13.16 -3.02
N ALA A 353 1.16 -12.75 -1.77
CA ALA A 353 0.27 -11.67 -1.35
C ALA A 353 0.98 -10.78 -0.33
N PHE A 354 0.40 -9.63 -0.03
CA PHE A 354 0.98 -8.69 0.92
C PHE A 354 0.01 -8.37 2.06
N PHE A 355 0.55 -8.23 3.25
CA PHE A 355 -0.16 -7.73 4.42
C PHE A 355 0.38 -6.35 4.76
N TYR A 356 -0.51 -5.39 5.00
CA TYR A 356 -0.14 -4.20 5.75
C TYR A 356 -0.82 -4.24 7.11
N TYR A 357 -0.03 -4.01 8.16
CA TYR A 357 -0.50 -3.97 9.52
C TYR A 357 -0.27 -2.59 10.14
N GLU A 358 -1.35 -2.01 10.65
CA GLU A 358 -1.41 -0.74 11.39
C GLU A 358 -2.21 -0.90 12.70
N GLY A 359 -2.24 -2.10 13.27
CA GLY A 359 -3.01 -2.38 14.47
C GLY A 359 -2.30 -1.89 15.74
N GLY A 360 -2.84 -0.86 16.38
CA GLY A 360 -2.44 -0.44 17.73
C GLY A 360 -1.86 0.97 17.80
N SER A 361 -1.67 1.46 19.03
CA SER A 361 -1.05 2.76 19.26
C SER A 361 0.43 2.72 18.87
N ASN A 362 0.83 3.59 17.92
CA ASN A 362 2.23 3.90 17.68
C ASN A 362 2.82 4.49 18.98
N TYR A 363 3.79 3.80 19.60
CA TYR A 363 4.49 4.38 20.73
C TYR A 363 5.55 5.35 20.21
N TYR A 364 5.26 6.65 20.28
CA TYR A 364 6.29 7.66 20.17
C TYR A 364 7.15 7.59 21.43
N ASN A 365 8.42 7.23 21.29
CA ASN A 365 9.38 7.27 22.39
C ASN A 365 9.95 8.70 22.49
N PRO A 366 9.54 9.50 23.49
CA PRO A 366 9.98 10.89 23.59
C PRO A 366 11.46 11.04 23.97
N GLN A 367 12.13 9.97 24.40
CA GLN A 367 13.56 9.99 24.76
C GLN A 367 14.46 9.79 23.54
N THR A 368 14.01 9.00 22.55
CA THR A 368 14.75 8.75 21.32
C THR A 368 14.24 9.59 20.15
N GLY A 369 13.03 10.17 20.26
CA GLY A 369 12.36 10.86 19.15
C GLY A 369 11.87 9.90 18.06
N GLU A 370 11.95 8.59 18.31
CA GLU A 370 11.58 7.54 17.36
C GLU A 370 10.21 6.96 17.73
N THR A 371 9.38 6.76 16.72
CA THR A 371 8.22 5.90 16.86
C THR A 371 8.71 4.45 16.86
N GLU A 372 8.61 3.74 17.98
CA GLU A 372 8.88 2.31 18.01
C GLU A 372 7.82 1.61 17.14
N SER A 373 8.21 1.32 15.90
CA SER A 373 7.49 0.43 15.00
C SER A 373 7.46 -0.94 15.67
N GLY A 374 6.32 -1.28 16.27
CA GLY A 374 6.05 -2.63 16.73
C GLY A 374 5.98 -3.60 15.54
N ALA A 375 4.94 -4.43 15.48
CA ALA A 375 4.70 -5.19 14.26
C ALA A 375 4.20 -4.32 13.09
N ASN A 376 3.96 -3.01 13.26
CA ASN A 376 3.42 -2.16 12.20
C ASN A 376 4.32 -2.10 10.96
N GLY A 377 3.73 -2.29 9.79
CA GLY A 377 4.45 -2.24 8.52
C GLY A 377 3.94 -3.22 7.46
N LEU A 378 4.75 -3.39 6.43
CA LEU A 378 4.47 -4.25 5.29
C LEU A 378 5.08 -5.64 5.50
N TYR A 379 4.31 -6.66 5.13
CA TYR A 379 4.67 -8.07 5.19
C TYR A 379 4.36 -8.74 3.86
N ILE A 380 5.14 -9.76 3.53
CA ILE A 380 4.91 -10.62 2.38
C ILE A 380 4.44 -12.00 2.85
N ILE A 381 3.39 -12.52 2.23
CA ILE A 381 2.94 -13.90 2.33
C ILE A 381 3.50 -14.63 1.11
N LYS A 382 4.30 -15.66 1.32
CA LYS A 382 4.95 -16.39 0.23
C LYS A 382 5.06 -17.89 0.49
N PRO A 383 5.19 -18.72 -0.55
CA PRO A 383 5.50 -20.13 -0.39
C PRO A 383 6.79 -20.32 0.42
N LYS A 384 6.82 -21.32 1.29
CA LYS A 384 8.05 -21.80 1.91
C LYS A 384 8.92 -22.46 0.84
N SER A 385 10.18 -22.05 0.77
CA SER A 385 11.19 -22.78 0.01
C SER A 385 11.27 -24.21 0.54
N LYS A 386 11.13 -25.19 -0.34
CA LYS A 386 11.43 -26.59 0.01
C LYS A 386 12.92 -26.66 0.35
N LYS A 387 13.24 -27.03 1.59
CA LYS A 387 14.62 -27.37 1.98
C LYS A 387 15.02 -28.70 1.36
#